data_AF-K1TTJ7-F1
#
_entry.id   AF-K1TTJ7-F1
#
_cell.length_a   1.000
_cell.length_b   1.000
_cell.length_c   1.000
_cell.angle_alpha   90.00
_cell.angle_beta   90.00
_cell.angle_gamma   90.00
#
_symmetry.space_group_name_H-M   'P 1'
#
loop_
_entity.id
_entity.type
_entity.pdbx_description
1 polymer ?
#
loop_
_entity_poly.entity_id
_entity_poly.type
_entity_poly.pdbx_seq_one_letter_code
_entity_poly.pdbx_strand_id
1 'polypeptide(L)'
;MNNRIDAIYARQSVDKKDSISIESQIEFCKYELKGGNCKEYTDKGYSGKNTDRPKFQELVRDIKRGLIAKVVVYKLDRISRSILDFANMMELFQQYNVEFVSSTE
;
A
#
# COMPACT_ATOMS: atom_id res chain seq x y z
N MET A 1 20.89 -11.90 -7.58
CA MET A 1 19.85 -12.01 -6.52
C MET A 1 19.01 -10.74 -6.60
N ASN A 2 17.72 -10.85 -6.90
CA ASN A 2 16.82 -9.68 -6.92
C ASN A 2 16.62 -9.22 -5.48
N ASN A 3 17.30 -8.14 -5.09
CA ASN A 3 17.33 -7.61 -3.73
C ASN A 3 16.09 -6.74 -3.40
N ARG A 4 14.92 -7.13 -3.95
CA ARG A 4 13.66 -6.39 -3.80
C ARG A 4 13.04 -6.68 -2.43
N ILE A 5 12.38 -5.68 -1.86
CA ILE A 5 11.73 -5.76 -0.54
C ILE A 5 10.21 -5.71 -0.67
N ASP A 6 9.52 -6.10 0.40
CA ASP A 6 8.08 -5.92 0.50
C ASP A 6 7.74 -4.50 0.94
N ALA A 7 6.54 -4.03 0.62
CA ALA A 7 6.02 -2.74 1.03
C ALA A 7 4.70 -2.92 1.76
N ILE A 8 4.51 -2.18 2.84
CA ILE A 8 3.20 -2.02 3.49
C ILE A 8 2.71 -0.61 3.20
N TYR A 9 1.50 -0.48 2.67
CA TYR A 9 0.84 0.83 2.53
C TYR A 9 -0.35 0.95 3.48
N ALA A 10 -0.30 1.95 4.36
CA ALA A 10 -1.36 2.24 5.32
C ALA A 10 -1.84 3.69 5.15
N ARG A 11 -3.15 3.89 5.30
CA ARG A 11 -3.78 5.20 5.13
C ARG A 11 -4.89 5.41 6.14
N GLN A 12 -4.99 6.64 6.66
CA GLN A 12 -6.10 7.06 7.51
C GLN A 12 -6.55 8.45 7.07
N SER A 13 -7.85 8.65 6.81
CA SER A 13 -8.41 10.00 6.62
C SER A 13 -8.63 10.68 7.97
N VAL A 14 -8.65 12.02 7.97
CA VAL A 14 -8.79 12.82 9.20
C VAL A 14 -10.11 12.53 9.97
N ASP A 15 -11.14 12.00 9.30
CA ASP A 15 -12.52 12.05 9.84
C ASP A 15 -13.30 10.72 9.85
N LYS A 16 -12.68 9.59 10.21
CA LYS A 16 -13.44 8.32 10.36
C LYS A 16 -13.28 7.69 11.74
N LYS A 17 -14.31 7.85 12.59
CA LYS A 17 -14.41 7.16 13.90
C LYS A 17 -14.29 5.63 13.80
N ASP A 18 -14.74 5.05 12.67
CA ASP A 18 -14.74 3.60 12.46
C ASP A 18 -13.49 3.08 11.72
N SER A 19 -12.49 3.92 11.46
CA SER A 19 -11.24 3.47 10.84
C SER A 19 -10.24 3.04 11.90
N ILE A 20 -9.77 1.79 11.81
CA ILE A 20 -8.60 1.35 12.58
C ILE A 20 -7.38 2.27 12.31
N SER A 21 -6.49 2.36 13.29
CA SER A 21 -5.31 3.23 13.22
C SER A 21 -4.31 2.75 12.17
N ILE A 22 -3.35 3.61 11.81
CA ILE A 22 -2.25 3.24 10.90
C ILE A 22 -1.43 2.09 11.50
N GLU A 23 -1.18 2.15 12.80
CA GLU A 23 -0.39 1.17 13.54
C GLU A 23 -1.06 -0.21 13.48
N SER A 24 -2.37 -0.30 13.76
CA SER A 24 -3.10 -1.57 13.65
C SER A 24 -3.12 -2.11 12.21
N GLN A 25 -3.27 -1.24 11.19
CA GLN A 25 -3.18 -1.66 9.78
C GLN A 25 -1.83 -2.33 9.48
N ILE A 26 -0.75 -1.72 9.95
CA ILE A 26 0.62 -2.23 9.75
C ILE A 26 0.80 -3.56 10.47
N GLU A 27 0.31 -3.71 11.70
CA GLU A 27 0.38 -4.98 12.44
C GLU A 27 -0.30 -6.12 11.69
N PHE A 28 -1.51 -5.90 11.15
CA PHE A 28 -2.18 -6.90 10.32
C PHE A 28 -1.36 -7.25 9.07
N CYS A 29 -0.81 -6.26 8.38
CA CYS A 29 0.01 -6.50 7.19
C CYS A 29 1.32 -7.25 7.52
N LYS A 30 1.94 -6.97 8.67
CA LYS A 30 3.16 -7.66 9.12
C LYS A 30 2.92 -9.13 9.41
N TYR A 31 1.73 -9.47 9.91
CA TYR A 31 1.33 -10.86 10.10
C TYR A 31 1.33 -11.64 8.78
N GLU A 32 0.76 -11.05 7.72
CA GLU A 32 0.78 -11.62 6.36
C GLU A 32 2.20 -11.82 5.82
N LEU A 33 3.09 -10.88 6.11
CA LEU A 33 4.48 -10.94 5.68
C LEU A 33 5.35 -11.90 6.50
N LYS A 34 4.82 -12.55 7.55
CA LYS A 34 5.54 -13.49 8.42
C LYS A 34 6.89 -12.95 8.92
N GLY A 35 6.99 -11.64 9.14
CA GLY A 35 8.21 -10.98 9.61
C GLY A 35 9.29 -10.75 8.54
N GLY A 36 8.95 -10.83 7.25
CA GLY A 36 9.83 -10.45 6.14
C GLY A 36 10.26 -8.98 6.18
N ASN A 37 11.40 -8.68 5.55
CA ASN A 37 11.91 -7.32 5.46
C ASN A 37 10.97 -6.46 4.59
N CYS A 38 10.41 -5.40 5.17
CA CYS A 38 9.48 -4.52 4.48
C CYS A 38 9.72 -3.05 4.79
N LYS A 39 9.31 -2.18 3.87
CA LYS A 39 9.26 -0.73 4.05
C LYS A 39 7.81 -0.27 4.21
N GLU A 40 7.56 0.54 5.22
CA GLU A 40 6.24 1.08 5.53
C GLU A 40 6.03 2.45 4.87
N TYR A 41 4.85 2.65 4.28
CA TYR A 41 4.42 3.88 3.63
C TYR A 41 3.09 4.31 4.24
N THR A 42 3.07 5.45 4.93
CA THR A 42 1.94 5.86 5.77
C THR A 42 1.41 7.25 5.41
N ASP A 43 0.14 7.33 5.03
CA ASP A 43 -0.53 8.62 4.73
C ASP A 43 -1.65 8.88 5.75
N LYS A 44 -1.34 9.67 6.78
CA LYS A 44 -2.31 10.16 7.78
C LYS A 44 -2.89 11.50 7.34
N GLY A 45 -4.22 11.60 7.39
CA GLY A 45 -4.98 12.78 6.98
C GLY A 45 -5.33 12.86 5.50
N TYR A 46 -5.05 11.81 4.73
CA TYR A 46 -5.30 11.78 3.29
C TYR A 46 -6.58 11.02 2.94
N SER A 47 -7.29 11.51 1.93
CA SER A 47 -8.45 10.82 1.36
C SER A 47 -8.02 9.64 0.48
N GLY A 48 -8.88 8.64 0.30
CA GLY A 48 -8.70 7.59 -0.70
C GLY A 48 -9.39 7.87 -2.04
N LYS A 49 -9.73 9.14 -2.35
CA LYS A 49 -10.46 9.50 -3.58
C LYS A 49 -9.54 9.77 -4.78
N ASN A 50 -8.25 9.98 -4.53
CA ASN A 50 -7.23 10.21 -5.53
C ASN A 50 -5.90 9.61 -5.02
N THR A 51 -4.88 9.69 -5.87
CA THR A 51 -3.55 9.13 -5.60
C THR A 51 -2.52 10.18 -5.17
N ASP A 52 -2.90 11.45 -5.07
CA ASP A 52 -2.01 12.55 -4.65
C ASP A 52 -1.79 12.53 -3.14
N ARG A 53 -0.94 11.59 -2.70
CA ARG A 53 -0.63 11.32 -1.30
C ARG A 53 0.88 11.09 -1.18
N PRO A 54 1.60 11.80 -0.32
CA PRO A 54 3.07 11.82 -0.33
C PRO A 54 3.72 10.44 -0.24
N LYS A 55 3.26 9.57 0.67
CA LYS A 55 3.85 8.24 0.86
C LYS A 55 3.40 7.25 -0.21
N PHE A 56 2.19 7.39 -0.72
CA PHE A 56 1.79 6.64 -1.92
C PHE A 56 2.65 7.01 -3.15
N GLN A 57 2.93 8.29 -3.37
CA GLN A 57 3.80 8.74 -4.47
C GLN A 57 5.24 8.27 -4.27
N GLU A 58 5.72 8.20 -3.02
CA GLU A 58 7.01 7.58 -2.69
C GLU A 58 7.03 6.09 -3.06
N LEU A 59 5.99 5.33 -2.68
CA LEU A 59 5.85 3.92 -3.03
C LEU A 59 5.89 3.71 -4.56
N VAL A 60 5.13 4.50 -5.31
CA VAL A 60 5.12 4.43 -6.78
C VAL A 60 6.51 4.71 -7.36
N ARG A 61 7.27 5.66 -6.82
CA ARG A 61 8.66 5.91 -7.25
C ARG A 61 9.56 4.72 -6.98
N ASP A 62 9.45 4.10 -5.81
CA ASP A 62 10.29 2.96 -5.43
C ASP A 62 9.91 1.68 -6.24
N ILE A 63 8.64 1.52 -6.59
CA ILE A 63 8.18 0.51 -7.57
C ILE A 63 8.85 0.74 -8.92
N LYS A 64 8.80 1.98 -9.44
CA LYS A 64 9.40 2.31 -10.75
C LYS A 64 10.93 2.16 -10.77
N ARG A 65 11.58 2.25 -9.62
CA ARG A 65 13.02 1.96 -9.44
C ARG A 65 13.33 0.47 -9.35
N GLY A 66 12.31 -0.39 -9.34
CA GLY A 66 12.48 -1.84 -9.21
C GLY A 66 12.88 -2.28 -7.80
N LEU A 67 12.57 -1.51 -6.76
CA LEU A 67 12.95 -1.81 -5.37
C LEU A 67 11.92 -2.68 -4.64
N ILE A 68 10.66 -2.58 -5.04
CA ILE A 68 9.53 -3.20 -4.32
C ILE A 68 9.11 -4.46 -5.06
N ALA A 69 9.03 -5.61 -4.40
CA ALA A 69 8.52 -6.88 -4.95
C ALA A 69 7.04 -7.09 -4.71
N LYS A 70 6.53 -6.61 -3.57
CA LYS A 70 5.16 -6.82 -3.11
C LYS A 70 4.63 -5.57 -2.43
N VAL A 71 3.36 -5.28 -2.60
CA VAL A 71 2.63 -4.26 -1.85
C VAL A 71 1.51 -4.93 -1.07
N VAL A 72 1.51 -4.76 0.24
CA VAL A 72 0.49 -5.26 1.16
C VAL A 72 -0.29 -4.09 1.74
N VAL A 73 -1.61 -4.23 1.78
CA VAL A 73 -2.52 -3.29 2.43
C VAL A 73 -3.48 -4.01 3.34
N TYR A 74 -3.98 -3.34 4.37
CA TYR A 74 -4.97 -3.94 5.26
C TYR A 74 -6.30 -4.25 4.53
N LYS A 75 -6.79 -3.29 3.75
CA LYS A 75 -8.02 -3.36 2.95
C LYS A 75 -7.83 -2.63 1.62
N LEU A 76 -8.57 -3.02 0.59
CA LEU A 76 -8.48 -2.40 -0.74
C LEU A 76 -8.73 -0.89 -0.71
N ASP A 77 -9.68 -0.44 0.12
CA ASP A 77 -10.02 0.97 0.27
C ASP A 77 -8.89 1.85 0.87
N ARG A 78 -7.81 1.22 1.37
CA ARG A 78 -6.59 1.91 1.79
C ARG A 78 -5.81 2.40 0.59
N ILE A 79 -5.63 1.56 -0.42
CA ILE A 79 -4.89 1.94 -1.62
C ILE A 79 -5.72 2.85 -2.54
N SER A 80 -7.00 2.55 -2.77
CA SER A 80 -7.91 3.44 -3.50
C SER A 80 -9.38 3.10 -3.26
N ARG A 81 -10.26 4.10 -3.33
CA ARG A 81 -11.72 3.91 -3.40
C ARG A 81 -12.29 4.17 -4.80
N SER A 82 -11.44 4.59 -5.73
CA SER A 82 -11.78 4.79 -7.14
C SER A 82 -11.40 3.51 -7.90
N ILE A 83 -12.38 2.91 -8.58
CA ILE A 83 -12.18 1.71 -9.41
C ILE A 83 -11.17 1.99 -10.53
N LEU A 84 -11.26 3.16 -11.16
CA LEU A 84 -10.34 3.57 -12.23
C LEU A 84 -8.91 3.69 -11.70
N ASP A 85 -8.72 4.38 -10.58
CA ASP A 85 -7.39 4.50 -9.97
C ASP A 85 -6.85 3.12 -9.57
N PHE A 86 -7.72 2.25 -9.05
CA PHE A 86 -7.35 0.89 -8.70
C PHE A 86 -6.88 0.08 -9.91
N ALA A 87 -7.62 0.10 -11.01
CA ALA A 87 -7.24 -0.57 -12.25
C ALA A 87 -5.88 -0.07 -12.78
N ASN A 88 -5.69 1.25 -12.83
CA ASN A 88 -4.43 1.86 -13.27
C ASN A 88 -3.25 1.46 -12.37
N MET A 89 -3.47 1.33 -11.06
CA MET A 89 -2.43 0.86 -10.13
C MET A 89 -2.10 -0.62 -10.33
N MET A 90 -3.09 -1.48 -10.59
CA MET A 90 -2.84 -2.89 -10.85
C MET A 90 -2.06 -3.10 -12.15
N GLU A 91 -2.37 -2.33 -13.20
CA GLU A 91 -1.59 -2.33 -14.44
C GLU A 91 -0.15 -1.90 -14.20
N LEU A 92 0.07 -0.82 -13.44
CA LEU A 92 1.41 -0.39 -13.03
C LEU A 92 2.14 -1.51 -12.26
N PHE A 93 1.49 -2.15 -11.30
CA PHE A 93 2.12 -3.20 -10.50
C PHE A 93 2.50 -4.40 -11.38
N GLN A 94 1.62 -4.80 -12.29
CA GLN A 94 1.90 -5.84 -13.27
C GLN A 94 3.09 -5.49 -14.18
N GLN A 95 3.14 -4.27 -14.71
CA GLN A 95 4.24 -3.79 -15.56
C GLN A 95 5.60 -3.90 -14.87
N TYR A 96 5.65 -3.65 -13.56
CA TYR A 96 6.87 -3.71 -12.76
C TYR A 96 7.05 -5.03 -12.00
N ASN A 97 6.27 -6.08 -12.32
CA ASN A 97 6.29 -7.38 -11.66
C ASN A 97 6.21 -7.26 -10.12
N VAL A 98 5.25 -6.47 -9.64
CA VAL A 98 4.93 -6.25 -8.23
C VAL A 98 3.68 -7.05 -7.87
N GLU A 99 3.78 -7.89 -6.85
CA GLU A 99 2.61 -8.59 -6.28
C GLU A 99 1.78 -7.62 -5.42
N PHE A 100 0.47 -7.74 -5.45
CA PHE A 100 -0.43 -6.96 -4.59
C PHE A 100 -1.27 -7.89 -3.72
N VAL A 101 -1.32 -7.60 -2.42
CA VAL A 101 -2.03 -8.38 -1.42
C VAL A 101 -2.85 -7.46 -0.52
N SER A 102 -4.08 -7.88 -0.22
CA SER A 102 -4.90 -7.30 0.83
C SER A 102 -5.01 -8.30 1.99
N SER A 103 -4.81 -7.85 3.23
CA SER A 103 -4.79 -8.74 4.41
C SER A 103 -6.17 -9.25 4.81
N THR A 104 -7.26 -8.67 4.30
CA THR A 104 -8.63 -9.06 4.70
C THR A 104 -9.57 -9.38 3.55
N GLU A 105 -9.13 -9.23 2.31
CA GLU A 105 -9.91 -9.40 1.07
C GLU A 105 -9.01 -10.03 0.02
#